data_AF-A0A7S3P7I8-F1
#
_entry.id   AF-A0A7S3P7I8-F1
#
_cell.length_a   1.000
_cell.length_b   1.000
_cell.length_c   1.000
_cell.angle_alpha   90.00
_cell.angle_beta   90.00
_cell.angle_gamma   90.00
#
_symmetry.space_group_name_H-M   'P 1'
#
loop_
_entity.id
_entity.type
_entity.pdbx_description
1 polymer ?
#
loop_
_entity_poly.entity_id
_entity_poly.type
_entity_poly.pdbx_seq_one_letter_code
_entity_poly.pdbx_strand_id
1 'polypeptide(L)'
;MTIKVPDPPYIVAGAAGGPFVIYLVTPLRNSLTLGALDKSASAMSLYGQVFRNGLGDAFAGGVPMARAAVPGFLVLGPAFHMFKELVGGSSMAAVGLTAVSESLIFYGAESNNAQVAFNQKAVNNNTPQIAKLQNPLNPIGGGFGLHVTRNVLAMSGLRVFSAPCQSVITQLNSDMSPTTRVVLGDLVANVLVSAASAPLHQLYGWSVTTRAAETKHAQPFVQAATQFLKAQYLAPSGRLSSVAGRDMFLRVVYNATIFTLYGFIERTLVSTWPSSLQWGSS
;
A
#
# COMPACT_ATOMS: atom_id res chain seq x y z
N MET A 1 -1.29 13.31 29.80
CA MET A 1 -0.80 12.56 28.62
C MET A 1 0.28 13.42 27.98
N THR A 2 1.53 13.00 28.02
CA THR A 2 2.64 13.79 27.45
C THR A 2 2.93 13.22 26.07
N ILE A 3 2.55 13.95 25.02
CA ILE A 3 2.85 13.57 23.64
C ILE A 3 4.35 13.73 23.44
N LYS A 4 5.08 12.61 23.33
CA LYS A 4 6.50 12.64 22.96
C LYS A 4 6.62 12.91 21.46
N VAL A 5 7.23 14.05 21.12
CA VAL A 5 7.59 14.34 19.74
C VAL A 5 8.68 13.35 19.30
N PRO A 6 8.61 12.78 18.09
CA PRO A 6 9.62 11.85 17.59
C PRO A 6 10.99 12.53 17.48
N ASP A 7 12.06 11.75 17.63
CA ASP A 7 13.41 12.31 17.46
C ASP A 7 13.60 12.81 16.01
N PRO A 8 14.45 13.84 15.81
CA PRO A 8 14.69 14.44 14.49
C PRO A 8 14.98 13.45 13.36
N PRO A 9 15.82 12.40 13.53
CA PRO A 9 16.09 11.47 12.43
C PRO A 9 14.85 10.75 11.93
N TYR A 10 13.89 10.43 12.80
CA TYR A 10 12.63 9.80 12.40
C TYR A 10 11.71 10.77 11.65
N ILE A 11 11.68 12.04 12.06
CA ILE A 11 10.92 13.08 11.36
C ILE A 11 11.49 13.26 9.95
N VAL A 12 12.82 13.35 9.79
CA VAL A 12 13.46 13.51 8.48
C VAL A 12 13.31 12.26 7.63
N ALA A 13 13.44 11.06 8.20
CA ALA A 13 13.18 9.82 7.50
C ALA A 13 11.75 9.79 6.95
N GLY A 14 10.75 10.14 7.75
CA GLY A 14 9.36 10.20 7.33
C GLY A 14 9.08 11.30 6.29
N ALA A 15 9.56 12.51 6.54
CA ALA A 15 9.24 13.70 5.74
C ALA A 15 9.99 13.76 4.39
N ALA A 16 11.18 13.16 4.29
CA ALA A 16 11.97 13.14 3.05
C ALA A 16 12.10 11.73 2.48
N GLY A 17 12.47 10.75 3.32
CA GLY A 17 12.64 9.35 2.90
C GLY A 17 11.34 8.70 2.44
N GLY A 18 10.25 8.90 3.19
CA GLY A 18 8.92 8.40 2.84
C GLY A 18 8.47 8.81 1.43
N PRO A 19 8.37 10.11 1.11
CA PRO A 19 8.07 10.60 -0.23
C PRO A 19 8.99 10.08 -1.33
N PHE A 20 10.30 10.03 -1.07
CA PHE A 20 11.26 9.52 -2.03
C PHE A 20 10.98 8.05 -2.37
N VAL A 21 10.79 7.20 -1.36
CA VAL A 21 10.45 5.78 -1.56
C VAL A 21 9.14 5.62 -2.29
N ILE A 22 8.10 6.34 -1.87
CA ILE A 22 6.76 6.28 -2.49
C ILE A 22 6.80 6.69 -3.96
N TYR A 23 7.59 7.71 -4.30
CA TYR A 23 7.82 8.08 -5.69
C TYR A 23 8.56 6.98 -6.44
N LEU A 24 9.65 6.45 -5.88
CA LEU A 24 10.49 5.45 -6.52
C LEU A 24 9.73 4.15 -6.86
N VAL A 25 8.78 3.73 -6.01
CA VAL A 25 7.97 2.53 -6.23
C VAL A 25 6.74 2.75 -7.11
N THR A 26 6.55 3.94 -7.68
CA THR A 26 5.42 4.24 -8.58
C THR A 26 5.27 3.20 -9.70
N PRO A 27 6.33 2.71 -10.36
CA PRO A 27 6.17 1.71 -11.40
C PRO A 27 5.56 0.38 -10.92
N LEU A 28 5.92 -0.07 -9.71
CA LEU A 28 5.31 -1.25 -9.09
C LEU A 28 3.83 -1.02 -8.77
N ARG A 29 3.47 0.17 -8.30
CA ARG A 29 2.07 0.54 -8.04
C ARG A 29 1.25 0.62 -9.33
N ASN A 30 1.82 1.19 -10.39
CA ASN A 30 1.18 1.23 -11.69
C ASN A 30 0.95 -0.19 -12.22
N SER A 31 1.90 -1.11 -12.00
CA SER A 31 1.76 -2.53 -12.38
C SER A 31 0.60 -3.22 -11.66
N LEU A 32 0.41 -2.93 -10.37
CA LEU A 32 -0.74 -3.42 -9.60
C LEU A 32 -2.07 -2.92 -10.18
N THR A 33 -2.12 -1.65 -10.59
CA THR A 33 -3.28 -1.06 -11.27
C THR A 33 -3.57 -1.77 -12.59
N LEU A 34 -2.54 -1.99 -13.42
CA LEU A 34 -2.69 -2.71 -14.69
C LEU A 34 -3.15 -4.16 -14.47
N GLY A 35 -2.80 -4.79 -13.34
CA GLY A 35 -3.27 -6.13 -12.96
C GLY A 35 -4.79 -6.23 -12.78
N ALA A 36 -5.46 -5.14 -12.39
CA ALA A 36 -6.92 -5.08 -12.31
C ALA A 36 -7.59 -5.03 -13.69
N LEU A 37 -6.83 -4.60 -14.71
CA LEU A 37 -7.31 -4.38 -16.07
C LEU A 37 -6.99 -5.54 -17.01
N ASP A 38 -5.91 -6.26 -16.72
CA ASP A 38 -5.38 -7.33 -17.57
C ASP A 38 -5.24 -8.63 -16.79
N LYS A 39 -6.08 -9.61 -17.11
CA LYS A 39 -6.01 -10.93 -16.51
C LYS A 39 -5.07 -11.86 -17.26
N SER A 40 -4.75 -11.54 -18.51
CA SER A 40 -3.89 -12.37 -19.35
C SER A 40 -2.40 -12.11 -19.12
N ALA A 41 -2.03 -10.90 -18.71
CA ALA A 41 -0.64 -10.53 -18.52
C ALA A 41 -0.03 -11.18 -17.25
N SER A 42 1.22 -11.65 -17.37
CA SER A 42 2.05 -12.06 -16.25
C SER A 42 2.52 -10.85 -15.42
N ALA A 43 3.03 -11.07 -14.20
CA ALA A 43 3.57 -10.00 -13.36
C ALA A 43 4.69 -9.21 -14.06
N MET A 44 5.61 -9.90 -14.73
CA MET A 44 6.70 -9.27 -15.49
C MET A 44 6.19 -8.51 -16.72
N SER A 45 5.17 -9.04 -17.40
CA SER A 45 4.54 -8.32 -18.53
C SER A 45 3.87 -7.03 -18.06
N LEU A 46 3.14 -7.08 -16.93
CA LEU A 46 2.52 -5.89 -16.33
C LEU A 46 3.58 -4.86 -15.96
N TYR A 47 4.69 -5.28 -15.35
CA TYR A 47 5.79 -4.38 -15.02
C TYR A 47 6.42 -3.77 -16.29
N GLY A 48 6.69 -4.57 -17.31
CA GLY A 48 7.19 -4.08 -18.60
C GLY A 48 6.22 -3.09 -19.28
N GLN A 49 4.91 -3.33 -19.19
CA GLN A 49 3.89 -2.42 -19.76
C GLN A 49 3.95 -1.02 -19.16
N VAL A 50 4.35 -0.87 -17.89
CA VAL A 50 4.51 0.44 -17.25
C VAL A 50 5.60 1.29 -17.92
N PHE A 51 6.64 0.65 -18.46
CA PHE A 51 7.76 1.32 -19.13
C PHE A 51 7.61 1.43 -20.65
N ARG A 52 6.50 0.96 -21.22
CA ARG A 52 6.34 0.85 -22.69
C ARG A 52 6.47 2.18 -23.44
N ASN A 53 6.15 3.29 -22.77
CA ASN A 53 6.23 4.65 -23.31
C ASN A 53 7.46 5.41 -22.78
N GLY A 54 8.39 4.74 -22.09
CA GLY A 54 9.59 5.33 -21.51
C GLY A 54 9.51 5.59 -20.00
N LEU A 55 10.60 6.12 -19.45
CA LEU A 55 10.77 6.33 -18.00
C LEU A 55 9.80 7.36 -17.42
N GLY A 56 9.50 8.45 -18.13
CA GLY A 56 8.59 9.48 -17.63
C GLY A 56 7.20 8.92 -17.32
N ASP A 57 6.67 8.10 -18.23
CA ASP A 57 5.37 7.47 -18.09
C ASP A 57 5.32 6.44 -16.96
N ALA A 58 6.45 5.76 -16.69
CA ALA A 58 6.53 4.78 -15.62
C ALA A 58 6.27 5.38 -14.22
N PHE A 59 6.57 6.67 -14.04
CA PHE A 59 6.36 7.42 -12.79
C PHE A 59 5.11 8.30 -12.81
N ALA A 60 4.26 8.18 -13.83
CA ALA A 60 3.06 9.00 -13.94
C ALA A 60 2.13 8.81 -12.74
N GLY A 61 1.63 9.93 -12.20
CA GLY A 61 0.83 9.97 -10.98
C GLY A 61 1.61 9.75 -9.67
N GLY A 62 2.95 9.60 -9.71
CA GLY A 62 3.77 9.40 -8.52
C GLY A 62 3.88 10.63 -7.62
N VAL A 63 3.89 11.84 -8.20
CA VAL A 63 4.11 13.09 -7.45
C VAL A 63 3.02 13.36 -6.39
N PRO A 64 1.70 13.27 -6.70
CA PRO A 64 0.68 13.44 -5.68
C PRO A 64 0.82 12.44 -4.52
N MET A 65 1.22 11.20 -4.81
CA MET A 65 1.46 10.18 -3.79
C MET A 65 2.68 10.49 -2.92
N ALA A 66 3.75 10.98 -3.51
CA ALA A 66 4.93 11.43 -2.76
C ALA A 66 4.56 12.59 -1.80
N ARG A 67 3.72 13.53 -2.24
CA ARG A 67 3.24 14.63 -1.38
C ARG A 67 2.38 14.12 -0.22
N ALA A 68 1.44 13.21 -0.50
CA ALA A 68 0.62 12.57 0.53
C ALA A 68 1.47 11.75 1.53
N ALA A 69 2.62 11.22 1.09
CA ALA A 69 3.51 10.46 1.95
C ALA A 69 4.12 11.29 3.08
N VAL A 70 4.30 12.61 2.92
CA VAL A 70 4.88 13.46 3.97
C VAL A 70 4.08 13.34 5.28
N PRO A 71 2.77 13.68 5.34
CA PRO A 71 1.97 13.43 6.54
C PRO A 71 1.68 11.94 6.76
N GLY A 72 1.64 11.12 5.70
CA GLY A 72 1.34 9.69 5.79
C GLY A 72 2.32 8.92 6.68
N PHE A 73 3.62 9.15 6.52
CA PHE A 73 4.65 8.48 7.33
C PHE A 73 4.66 8.95 8.79
N LEU A 74 4.26 10.22 9.06
CA LEU A 74 4.06 10.70 10.42
C LEU A 74 2.86 10.01 11.11
N VAL A 75 1.84 9.67 10.34
CA VAL A 75 0.69 8.90 10.87
C VAL A 75 1.07 7.45 11.16
N LEU A 76 1.82 6.81 10.26
CA LEU A 76 2.19 5.39 10.37
C LEU A 76 3.10 5.06 11.56
N GLY A 77 4.00 5.97 11.92
CA GLY A 77 4.90 5.80 13.05
C GLY A 77 4.32 6.43 14.33
N PRO A 78 4.58 7.71 14.58
CA PRO A 78 4.19 8.41 15.81
C PRO A 78 2.71 8.34 16.17
N ALA A 79 1.81 8.61 15.20
CA ALA A 79 0.38 8.70 15.51
C ALA A 79 -0.21 7.34 15.90
N PHE A 80 0.33 6.22 15.40
CA PHE A 80 -0.09 4.89 15.85
C PHE A 80 0.07 4.72 17.37
N HIS A 81 1.19 5.18 17.94
CA HIS A 81 1.43 5.08 19.38
C HIS A 81 0.47 5.97 20.16
N MET A 82 0.20 7.18 19.68
CA MET A 82 -0.82 8.06 20.25
C MET A 82 -2.21 7.43 20.22
N PHE A 83 -2.60 6.83 19.09
CA PHE A 83 -3.88 6.13 18.97
C PHE A 83 -3.95 4.92 19.89
N LYS A 84 -2.86 4.16 20.04
CA LYS A 84 -2.78 3.03 20.97
C LYS A 84 -3.00 3.46 22.40
N GLU A 85 -2.38 4.55 22.84
CA GLU A 85 -2.63 5.10 24.17
C GLU A 85 -4.08 5.59 24.32
N LEU A 86 -4.61 6.30 23.31
CA LEU A 86 -5.97 6.83 23.32
C LEU A 86 -7.05 5.75 23.47
N VAL A 87 -6.84 4.58 22.86
CA VAL A 87 -7.78 3.45 22.89
C VAL A 87 -7.45 2.43 23.99
N GLY A 88 -6.75 2.85 25.05
CA GLY A 88 -6.50 2.02 26.23
C GLY A 88 -5.52 0.87 26.00
N GLY A 89 -4.57 1.02 25.08
CA GLY A 89 -3.50 0.06 24.82
C GLY A 89 -3.81 -0.99 23.73
N SER A 90 -5.01 -0.99 23.15
CA SER A 90 -5.39 -1.97 22.13
C SER A 90 -4.71 -1.71 20.78
N SER A 91 -3.78 -2.59 20.38
CA SER A 91 -3.11 -2.51 19.07
C SER A 91 -4.09 -2.61 17.90
N MET A 92 -5.16 -3.42 18.02
CA MET A 92 -6.15 -3.58 16.94
C MET A 92 -6.97 -2.31 16.72
N ALA A 93 -7.44 -1.68 17.80
CA ALA A 93 -8.17 -0.42 17.70
C ALA A 93 -7.26 0.71 17.16
N ALA A 94 -5.99 0.73 17.59
CA ALA A 94 -4.99 1.65 17.06
C ALA A 94 -4.74 1.47 15.56
N VAL A 95 -4.65 0.22 15.08
CA VAL A 95 -4.57 -0.09 13.64
C VAL A 95 -5.78 0.47 12.89
N GLY A 96 -6.99 0.32 13.44
CA GLY A 96 -8.20 0.89 12.83
C GLY A 96 -8.12 2.41 12.66
N LEU A 97 -7.79 3.14 13.73
CA LEU A 97 -7.65 4.60 13.69
C LEU A 97 -6.52 5.07 12.75
N THR A 98 -5.40 4.34 12.75
CA THR A 98 -4.26 4.63 11.88
C THR A 98 -4.62 4.39 10.42
N ALA A 99 -5.33 3.31 10.10
CA ALA A 99 -5.76 2.99 8.74
C ALA A 99 -6.78 3.98 8.17
N VAL A 100 -7.70 4.47 9.00
CA VAL A 100 -8.62 5.56 8.61
C VAL A 100 -7.84 6.84 8.33
N SER A 101 -6.94 7.22 9.24
CA SER A 101 -6.13 8.44 9.09
C SER A 101 -5.23 8.39 7.85
N GLU A 102 -4.55 7.26 7.63
CA GLU A 102 -3.76 7.02 6.42
C GLU A 102 -4.65 7.07 5.16
N SER A 103 -5.86 6.50 5.22
CA SER A 103 -6.77 6.53 4.07
C SER A 103 -7.23 7.94 3.74
N LEU A 104 -7.50 8.77 4.73
CA LEU A 104 -7.83 10.18 4.51
C LEU A 104 -6.68 10.95 3.85
N ILE A 105 -5.43 10.56 4.10
CA ILE A 105 -4.25 11.17 3.49
C ILE A 105 -4.04 10.67 2.05
N PHE A 106 -4.07 9.36 1.84
CA PHE A 106 -3.62 8.76 0.59
C PHE A 106 -4.73 8.49 -0.43
N TYR A 107 -6.00 8.36 -0.03
CA TYR A 107 -7.06 7.92 -0.93
C TYR A 107 -7.12 8.74 -2.24
N GLY A 108 -7.13 10.07 -2.11
CA GLY A 108 -7.24 10.97 -3.26
C GLY A 108 -6.05 10.81 -4.20
N ALA A 109 -4.83 10.84 -3.64
CA ALA A 109 -3.60 10.70 -4.39
C ALA A 109 -3.45 9.31 -5.03
N GLU A 110 -3.86 8.25 -4.35
CA GLU A 110 -3.73 6.87 -4.84
C GLU A 110 -4.74 6.61 -5.95
N SER A 111 -5.98 7.07 -5.76
CA SER A 111 -7.01 7.02 -6.81
C SER A 111 -6.56 7.79 -8.04
N ASN A 112 -6.01 9.00 -7.87
CA ASN A 112 -5.48 9.79 -8.98
C ASN A 112 -4.37 9.05 -9.72
N ASN A 113 -3.39 8.49 -9.01
CA ASN A 113 -2.31 7.70 -9.62
C ASN A 113 -2.84 6.50 -10.41
N ALA A 114 -3.77 5.72 -9.83
CA ALA A 114 -4.37 4.58 -10.52
C ALA A 114 -5.12 5.00 -11.79
N GLN A 115 -5.85 6.13 -11.75
CA GLN A 115 -6.57 6.64 -12.92
C GLN A 115 -5.64 7.19 -14.01
N VAL A 116 -4.50 7.79 -13.64
CA VAL A 116 -3.47 8.20 -14.60
C VAL A 116 -2.88 6.96 -15.30
N ALA A 117 -2.50 5.92 -14.55
CA ALA A 117 -2.00 4.67 -15.12
C ALA A 117 -3.06 3.97 -16.00
N PHE A 118 -4.33 4.00 -15.60
CA PHE A 118 -5.45 3.52 -16.41
C PHE A 118 -5.58 4.31 -17.72
N ASN A 119 -5.57 5.64 -17.68
CA ASN A 119 -5.70 6.47 -18.87
C ASN A 119 -4.52 6.28 -19.83
N GLN A 120 -3.29 6.12 -19.32
CA GLN A 120 -2.14 5.73 -20.15
C GLN A 120 -2.36 4.38 -20.82
N LYS A 121 -2.96 3.39 -20.13
CA LYS A 121 -3.35 2.13 -20.75
C LYS A 121 -4.36 2.34 -21.86
N ALA A 122 -5.41 3.12 -21.55
CA ALA A 122 -6.56 3.36 -22.40
C ALA A 122 -6.20 4.08 -23.70
N VAL A 123 -5.29 5.07 -23.65
CA VAL A 123 -4.77 5.77 -24.84
C VAL A 123 -4.19 4.78 -25.84
N ASN A 124 -3.26 3.91 -25.43
CA ASN A 124 -2.63 3.01 -26.39
C ASN A 124 -3.58 1.91 -26.89
N ASN A 125 -4.67 1.64 -26.17
CA ASN A 125 -5.67 0.64 -26.55
C ASN A 125 -6.86 1.26 -27.30
N ASN A 126 -6.87 2.59 -27.52
CA ASN A 126 -8.01 3.33 -28.07
C ASN A 126 -9.33 3.07 -27.32
N THR A 127 -9.28 2.94 -25.99
CA THR A 127 -10.47 2.75 -25.14
C THR A 127 -10.86 4.04 -24.43
N PRO A 128 -12.12 4.16 -23.95
CA PRO A 128 -12.56 5.33 -23.20
C PRO A 128 -11.67 5.63 -21.99
N GLN A 129 -11.37 6.92 -21.80
CA GLN A 129 -10.58 7.43 -20.68
C GLN A 129 -11.49 8.01 -19.60
N ILE A 130 -10.97 8.09 -18.37
CA ILE A 130 -11.61 8.81 -17.28
C ILE A 130 -11.39 10.31 -17.52
N ALA A 131 -12.48 11.00 -17.88
CA ALA A 131 -12.43 12.42 -18.23
C ALA A 131 -12.07 13.33 -17.04
N LYS A 132 -12.59 13.01 -15.85
CA LYS A 132 -12.35 13.76 -14.62
C LYS A 132 -11.64 12.88 -13.60
N LEU A 133 -10.33 13.06 -13.50
CA LEU A 133 -9.53 12.38 -12.49
C LEU A 133 -9.92 12.81 -11.07
N GLN A 134 -9.76 11.89 -10.12
CA GLN A 134 -9.90 12.16 -8.69
C GLN A 134 -8.94 13.30 -8.31
N ASN A 135 -9.44 14.30 -7.59
CA ASN A 135 -8.60 15.33 -7.01
C ASN A 135 -7.69 14.68 -5.94
N PRO A 136 -6.36 14.77 -6.03
CA PRO A 136 -5.46 14.19 -5.06
C PRO A 136 -5.67 14.65 -3.61
N LEU A 137 -6.23 15.84 -3.43
CA LEU A 137 -6.51 16.42 -2.11
C LEU A 137 -7.91 16.10 -1.59
N ASN A 138 -8.77 15.47 -2.39
CA ASN A 138 -10.08 15.04 -1.92
C ASN A 138 -9.95 13.65 -1.26
N PRO A 139 -10.13 13.56 0.07
CA PRO A 139 -9.81 12.36 0.84
C PRO A 139 -10.87 11.25 0.73
N ILE A 140 -12.00 11.52 0.08
CA ILE A 140 -13.14 10.58 0.03
C ILE A 140 -13.70 10.50 -1.40
N GLY A 141 -14.21 9.31 -1.75
CA GLY A 141 -14.91 9.05 -3.00
C GLY A 141 -15.28 7.57 -3.16
N GLY A 142 -15.57 7.17 -4.40
CA GLY A 142 -15.90 5.78 -4.73
C GLY A 142 -14.77 4.82 -4.36
N GLY A 143 -15.07 3.78 -3.58
CA GLY A 143 -14.07 2.80 -3.15
C GLY A 143 -13.28 3.18 -1.88
N PHE A 144 -13.56 4.31 -1.24
CA PHE A 144 -12.91 4.69 0.03
C PHE A 144 -13.00 3.61 1.11
N GLY A 145 -14.18 2.98 1.27
CA GLY A 145 -14.33 1.87 2.23
C GLY A 145 -13.44 0.66 1.93
N LEU A 146 -13.19 0.35 0.65
CA LEU A 146 -12.25 -0.71 0.27
C LEU A 146 -10.81 -0.31 0.60
N HIS A 147 -10.47 0.96 0.39
CA HIS A 147 -9.17 1.52 0.72
C HIS A 147 -8.88 1.40 2.23
N VAL A 148 -9.83 1.80 3.07
CA VAL A 148 -9.72 1.67 4.54
C VAL A 148 -9.54 0.21 4.95
N THR A 149 -10.43 -0.69 4.51
CA THR A 149 -10.36 -2.11 4.89
C THR A 149 -9.04 -2.75 4.46
N ARG A 150 -8.56 -2.43 3.25
CA ARG A 150 -7.26 -2.87 2.75
C ARG A 150 -6.11 -2.37 3.64
N ASN A 151 -6.14 -1.11 4.06
CA ASN A 151 -5.09 -0.54 4.91
C ASN A 151 -5.11 -1.13 6.33
N VAL A 152 -6.31 -1.42 6.89
CA VAL A 152 -6.44 -2.16 8.15
C VAL A 152 -5.73 -3.51 8.07
N LEU A 153 -6.01 -4.29 7.01
CA LEU A 153 -5.35 -5.59 6.82
C LEU A 153 -3.83 -5.43 6.65
N ALA A 154 -3.39 -4.49 5.80
CA ALA A 154 -1.97 -4.29 5.53
C ALA A 154 -1.19 -3.90 6.81
N MET A 155 -1.72 -2.99 7.63
CA MET A 155 -1.09 -2.59 8.88
C MET A 155 -1.12 -3.67 9.96
N SER A 156 -2.11 -4.56 9.91
CA SER A 156 -2.23 -5.65 10.89
C SER A 156 -1.03 -6.59 10.86
N GLY A 157 -0.28 -6.67 9.75
CA GLY A 157 0.91 -7.52 9.63
C GLY A 157 1.93 -7.26 10.74
N LEU A 158 2.52 -6.07 10.73
CA LEU A 158 3.53 -5.69 11.73
C LEU A 158 2.95 -5.47 13.12
N ARG A 159 1.72 -4.97 13.23
CA ARG A 159 1.17 -4.49 14.52
C ARG A 159 0.36 -5.54 15.28
N VAL A 160 -0.12 -6.58 14.62
CA VAL A 160 -0.99 -7.61 15.21
C VAL A 160 -0.45 -9.02 14.95
N PHE A 161 -0.01 -9.33 13.73
CA PHE A 161 0.37 -10.70 13.33
C PHE A 161 1.85 -11.04 13.55
N SER A 162 2.74 -10.04 13.63
CA SER A 162 4.18 -10.29 13.80
C SER A 162 4.50 -11.12 15.05
N ALA A 163 3.97 -10.75 16.22
CA ALA A 163 4.24 -11.49 17.46
C ALA A 163 3.78 -12.97 17.40
N PRO A 164 2.54 -13.29 16.95
CA PRO A 164 2.15 -14.68 16.69
C PRO A 164 3.10 -15.43 15.74
N CYS A 165 3.54 -14.79 14.64
CA CYS A 165 4.50 -15.41 13.72
C CYS A 165 5.84 -15.70 14.39
N GLN A 166 6.36 -14.77 15.20
CA GLN A 166 7.60 -14.98 15.97
C GLN A 166 7.48 -16.11 16.99
N SER A 167 6.32 -16.26 17.63
CA SER A 167 6.05 -17.36 18.57
C SER A 167 6.09 -18.72 17.86
N VAL A 168 5.45 -18.84 16.69
CA VAL A 168 5.49 -20.08 15.89
C VAL A 168 6.92 -20.39 15.44
N ILE A 169 7.67 -19.38 14.97
CA ILE A 169 9.08 -19.57 14.59
C ILE A 169 9.92 -20.05 15.77
N THR A 170 9.68 -19.51 16.97
CA THR A 170 10.37 -19.94 18.20
C THR A 170 10.11 -21.42 18.50
N GLN A 171 8.88 -21.88 18.28
CA GLN A 171 8.51 -23.29 18.48
C GLN A 171 9.16 -24.21 17.44
N LEU A 172 9.34 -23.72 16.20
CA LEU A 172 9.98 -24.49 15.13
C LEU A 172 11.51 -24.49 15.21
N ASN A 173 12.11 -23.44 15.76
CA ASN A 173 13.56 -23.30 15.94
C ASN A 173 13.87 -22.39 17.13
N SER A 174 14.07 -23.01 18.30
CA SER A 174 14.39 -22.31 19.56
C SER A 174 15.73 -21.58 19.53
N ASP A 175 16.68 -22.10 18.75
CA ASP A 175 18.08 -21.67 18.73
C ASP A 175 18.31 -20.46 17.81
N MET A 176 17.28 -20.06 17.06
CA MET A 176 17.33 -18.88 16.21
C MET A 176 17.53 -17.61 17.03
N SER A 177 18.49 -16.78 16.62
CA SER A 177 18.78 -15.50 17.27
C SER A 177 17.53 -14.60 17.36
N PRO A 178 17.38 -13.79 18.43
CA PRO A 178 16.23 -12.90 18.57
C PRO A 178 16.03 -11.97 17.36
N THR A 179 17.12 -11.41 16.83
CA THR A 179 17.09 -10.52 15.67
C THR A 179 16.58 -11.23 14.41
N THR A 180 17.12 -12.41 14.10
CA THR A 180 16.68 -13.20 12.94
C THR A 180 15.21 -13.58 13.05
N ARG A 181 14.77 -13.95 14.26
CA ARG A 181 13.39 -14.33 14.55
C ARG A 181 12.42 -13.17 14.33
N VAL A 182 12.74 -11.97 14.81
CA VAL A 182 11.93 -10.77 14.60
C VAL A 182 11.81 -10.47 13.10
N VAL A 183 12.95 -10.43 12.39
CA VAL A 183 12.96 -10.15 10.94
C VAL A 183 12.15 -11.18 10.16
N LEU A 184 12.30 -12.47 10.46
CA LEU A 184 11.56 -13.52 9.79
C LEU A 184 10.07 -13.47 10.14
N GLY A 185 9.72 -13.21 11.40
CA GLY A 185 8.33 -13.05 11.85
C GLY A 185 7.64 -11.87 11.16
N ASP A 186 8.32 -10.73 11.08
CA ASP A 186 7.84 -9.55 10.36
C ASP A 186 7.67 -9.83 8.87
N LEU A 187 8.63 -10.53 8.25
CA LEU A 187 8.56 -10.89 6.83
C LEU A 187 7.36 -11.79 6.56
N VAL A 188 7.19 -12.87 7.33
CA VAL A 188 6.07 -13.81 7.18
C VAL A 188 4.73 -13.09 7.41
N ALA A 189 4.62 -12.30 8.47
CA ALA A 189 3.40 -11.55 8.76
C ALA A 189 3.05 -10.60 7.60
N ASN A 190 4.02 -9.86 7.07
CA ASN A 190 3.82 -8.95 5.93
C ASN A 190 3.43 -9.69 4.64
N VAL A 191 4.04 -10.84 4.35
CA VAL A 191 3.67 -11.65 3.18
C VAL A 191 2.21 -12.11 3.30
N LEU A 192 1.83 -12.65 4.46
CA LEU A 192 0.48 -13.14 4.71
C LEU A 192 -0.57 -12.03 4.57
N VAL A 193 -0.39 -10.89 5.25
CA VAL A 193 -1.37 -9.80 5.14
C VAL A 193 -1.36 -9.12 3.77
N SER A 194 -0.20 -9.07 3.09
CA SER A 194 -0.13 -8.54 1.73
C SER A 194 -0.92 -9.42 0.76
N ALA A 195 -0.75 -10.74 0.85
CA ALA A 195 -1.51 -11.71 0.06
C ALA A 195 -3.01 -11.63 0.37
N ALA A 196 -3.39 -11.56 1.65
CA ALA A 196 -4.78 -11.42 2.07
C ALA A 196 -5.41 -10.09 1.61
N SER A 197 -4.62 -9.02 1.52
CA SER A 197 -5.07 -7.70 1.05
C SER A 197 -5.17 -7.59 -0.48
N ALA A 198 -4.60 -8.53 -1.25
CA ALA A 198 -4.53 -8.44 -2.70
C ALA A 198 -5.91 -8.37 -3.38
N PRO A 199 -6.91 -9.19 -3.03
CA PRO A 199 -8.25 -9.10 -3.61
C PRO A 199 -8.93 -7.75 -3.35
N LEU A 200 -8.78 -7.19 -2.14
CA LEU A 200 -9.32 -5.87 -1.81
C LEU A 200 -8.60 -4.76 -2.58
N HIS A 201 -7.28 -4.89 -2.75
CA HIS A 201 -6.50 -3.95 -3.54
C HIS A 201 -6.91 -3.96 -5.02
N GLN A 202 -7.09 -5.14 -5.61
CA GLN A 202 -7.56 -5.28 -6.99
C GLN A 202 -8.99 -4.77 -7.16
N LEU A 203 -9.88 -5.06 -6.21
CA LEU A 203 -11.25 -4.55 -6.23
C LEU A 203 -11.29 -3.02 -6.07
N TYR A 204 -10.44 -2.45 -5.21
CA TYR A 204 -10.26 -1.01 -5.10
C TYR A 204 -9.77 -0.42 -6.43
N GLY A 205 -8.72 -0.99 -7.02
CA GLY A 205 -8.17 -0.58 -8.32
C GLY A 205 -9.24 -0.56 -9.41
N TRP A 206 -10.01 -1.63 -9.55
CA TRP A 206 -11.14 -1.69 -10.49
C TRP A 206 -12.21 -0.62 -10.19
N SER A 207 -12.53 -0.40 -8.91
CA SER A 207 -13.57 0.55 -8.51
C SER A 207 -13.22 2.00 -8.87
N VAL A 208 -11.96 2.39 -8.73
CA VAL A 208 -11.48 3.76 -9.03
C VAL A 208 -11.06 3.93 -10.48
N THR A 209 -10.97 2.85 -11.27
CA THR A 209 -10.56 2.89 -12.68
C THR A 209 -11.71 2.47 -13.60
N THR A 210 -11.79 1.19 -13.99
CA THR A 210 -12.77 0.67 -14.95
C THR A 210 -14.19 1.06 -14.59
N ARG A 211 -14.60 0.87 -13.33
CA ARG A 211 -15.95 1.23 -12.91
C ARG A 211 -16.17 2.75 -12.95
N ALA A 212 -15.16 3.53 -12.56
CA ALA A 212 -15.24 5.00 -12.60
C ALA A 212 -15.29 5.55 -14.05
N ALA A 213 -14.77 4.81 -15.02
CA ALA A 213 -14.86 5.15 -16.45
C ALA A 213 -16.24 4.85 -17.05
N GLU A 214 -17.07 4.02 -16.42
CA GLU A 214 -18.43 3.71 -16.88
C GLU A 214 -19.34 4.94 -16.72
N THR A 215 -19.95 5.38 -17.81
CA THR A 215 -20.88 6.53 -17.81
C THR A 215 -22.20 6.24 -17.09
N LYS A 216 -22.59 4.96 -17.00
CA LYS A 216 -23.78 4.49 -16.29
C LYS A 216 -23.46 3.20 -15.55
N HIS A 217 -23.62 3.22 -14.22
CA HIS A 217 -23.51 2.00 -13.42
C HIS A 217 -24.78 1.16 -13.60
N ALA A 218 -24.74 0.24 -14.55
CA ALA A 218 -25.89 -0.64 -14.85
C ALA A 218 -26.23 -1.61 -13.70
N GLN A 219 -25.30 -1.83 -12.75
CA GLN A 219 -25.46 -2.79 -11.67
C GLN A 219 -25.08 -2.20 -10.29
N PRO A 220 -25.74 -2.67 -9.21
CA PRO A 220 -25.33 -2.39 -7.83
C PRO A 220 -23.88 -2.77 -7.58
N PHE A 221 -23.21 -2.01 -6.71
CA PHE A 221 -21.78 -2.17 -6.45
C PHE A 221 -21.41 -3.59 -6.00
N VAL A 222 -22.16 -4.16 -5.05
CA VAL A 222 -21.87 -5.51 -4.50
C VAL A 222 -21.95 -6.59 -5.57
N GLN A 223 -22.94 -6.50 -6.46
CA GLN A 223 -23.11 -7.46 -7.56
C GLN A 223 -21.95 -7.36 -8.55
N ALA A 224 -21.61 -6.13 -8.99
CA ALA A 224 -20.50 -5.90 -9.90
C ALA A 224 -19.14 -6.25 -9.29
N ALA A 225 -18.93 -5.98 -8.00
CA ALA A 225 -17.74 -6.38 -7.26
C ALA A 225 -17.58 -7.91 -7.20
N THR A 226 -18.68 -8.62 -6.95
CA THR A 226 -18.70 -10.09 -6.95
C THR A 226 -18.37 -10.64 -8.33
N GLN A 227 -18.95 -10.06 -9.39
CA GLN A 227 -18.66 -10.45 -10.77
C GLN A 227 -17.19 -10.18 -11.13
N PHE A 228 -16.67 -9.01 -10.75
CA PHE A 228 -15.26 -8.67 -10.94
C PHE A 228 -14.34 -9.70 -10.28
N LEU A 229 -14.53 -9.98 -8.98
CA LEU A 229 -13.69 -10.92 -8.23
C LEU A 229 -13.77 -12.34 -8.78
N LYS A 230 -14.98 -12.82 -9.11
CA LYS A 230 -15.15 -14.13 -9.76
C LYS A 230 -14.41 -14.17 -11.09
N ALA A 231 -14.58 -13.15 -11.92
CA ALA A 231 -13.93 -13.11 -13.21
C ALA A 231 -12.41 -12.88 -13.11
N GLN A 232 -11.89 -12.30 -12.03
CA GLN A 232 -10.46 -12.09 -11.80
C GLN A 232 -9.79 -13.37 -11.31
N TYR A 233 -10.42 -14.07 -10.36
CA TYR A 233 -9.76 -15.13 -9.61
C TYR A 233 -10.28 -16.54 -9.90
N LEU A 234 -11.41 -16.70 -10.59
CA LEU A 234 -11.92 -18.03 -10.94
C LEU A 234 -11.77 -18.28 -12.44
N ALA A 235 -11.24 -19.45 -12.78
CA ALA A 235 -11.30 -19.99 -14.13
C ALA A 235 -12.76 -20.36 -14.48
N PRO A 236 -13.11 -20.59 -15.77
CA PRO A 236 -14.44 -21.07 -16.16
C PRO A 236 -14.87 -22.35 -15.44
N SER A 237 -13.93 -23.18 -15.00
CA SER A 237 -14.16 -24.38 -14.20
C SER A 237 -14.48 -24.13 -12.72
N GLY A 238 -14.45 -22.88 -12.25
CA GLY A 238 -14.61 -22.49 -10.85
C GLY A 238 -13.35 -22.67 -9.99
N ARG A 239 -12.25 -23.16 -10.57
CA ARG A 239 -10.95 -23.28 -9.87
C ARG A 239 -10.26 -21.94 -9.73
N LEU A 240 -9.40 -21.80 -8.72
CA LEU A 240 -8.58 -20.61 -8.53
C LEU A 240 -7.63 -20.43 -9.73
N SER A 241 -7.64 -19.24 -10.32
CA SER A 241 -6.80 -18.85 -11.45
C SER A 241 -5.37 -18.52 -10.99
N SER A 242 -4.39 -18.72 -11.88
CA SER A 242 -3.01 -18.27 -11.68
C SER A 242 -2.89 -16.75 -11.46
N VAL A 243 -3.90 -15.99 -11.87
CA VAL A 243 -4.06 -14.55 -11.60
C VAL A 243 -4.03 -14.24 -10.10
N ALA A 244 -4.59 -15.12 -9.25
CA ALA A 244 -4.54 -14.94 -7.80
C ALA A 244 -3.09 -14.91 -7.29
N GLY A 245 -2.28 -15.89 -7.70
CA GLY A 245 -0.87 -15.95 -7.34
C GLY A 245 -0.08 -14.75 -7.88
N ARG A 246 -0.37 -14.32 -9.11
CA ARG A 246 0.24 -13.11 -9.71
C ARG A 246 -0.06 -11.85 -8.89
N ASP A 247 -1.32 -11.61 -8.55
CA ASP A 247 -1.72 -10.39 -7.84
C ASP A 247 -1.19 -10.39 -6.40
N MET A 248 -1.15 -11.55 -5.75
CA MET A 248 -0.49 -11.72 -4.45
C MET A 248 1.00 -11.41 -4.55
N PHE A 249 1.69 -11.96 -5.55
CA PHE A 249 3.11 -11.70 -5.79
C PHE A 249 3.40 -10.21 -5.99
N LEU A 250 2.68 -9.55 -6.90
CA LEU A 250 2.83 -8.11 -7.14
C LEU A 250 2.61 -7.29 -5.87
N ARG A 251 1.60 -7.66 -5.06
CA ARG A 251 1.27 -6.96 -3.82
C ARG A 251 2.36 -7.13 -2.77
N VAL A 252 2.87 -8.35 -2.61
CA VAL A 252 3.98 -8.68 -1.70
C VAL A 252 5.23 -7.93 -2.12
N VAL A 253 5.62 -7.99 -3.40
CA VAL A 253 6.82 -7.30 -3.91
C VAL A 253 6.72 -5.80 -3.66
N TYR A 254 5.59 -5.17 -4.02
CA TYR A 254 5.38 -3.74 -3.79
C TYR A 254 5.53 -3.34 -2.31
N ASN A 255 4.86 -4.05 -1.40
CA ASN A 255 4.93 -3.75 0.03
C ASN A 255 6.34 -4.00 0.59
N ALA A 256 6.95 -5.14 0.24
CA ALA A 256 8.30 -5.49 0.67
C ALA A 256 9.33 -4.45 0.20
N THR A 257 9.21 -3.96 -1.03
CA THR A 257 10.10 -2.91 -1.55
C THR A 257 9.95 -1.61 -0.77
N ILE A 258 8.73 -1.16 -0.46
CA ILE A 258 8.51 0.05 0.35
C ILE A 258 9.17 -0.10 1.72
N PHE A 259 8.85 -1.16 2.45
CA PHE A 259 9.35 -1.35 3.80
C PHE A 259 10.88 -1.52 3.84
N THR A 260 11.46 -2.20 2.84
CA THR A 260 12.90 -2.39 2.75
C THR A 260 13.63 -1.08 2.49
N LEU A 261 13.19 -0.31 1.49
CA LEU A 261 13.82 0.95 1.13
C LEU A 261 13.66 2.00 2.25
N TYR A 262 12.46 2.13 2.81
CA TYR A 262 12.22 3.05 3.91
C TYR A 262 12.99 2.65 5.17
N GLY A 263 12.96 1.37 5.55
CA GLY A 263 13.70 0.86 6.71
C GLY A 263 15.22 0.98 6.56
N PHE A 264 15.74 0.96 5.32
CA PHE A 264 17.14 1.30 5.06
C PHE A 264 17.42 2.78 5.35
N ILE A 265 16.64 3.70 4.75
CA ILE A 265 16.79 5.15 4.95
C ILE A 265 16.68 5.53 6.42
N GLU A 266 15.67 5.02 7.13
CA GLU A 266 15.45 5.32 8.54
C GLU A 266 16.63 4.86 9.40
N ARG A 267 17.08 3.61 9.25
CA ARG A 267 18.23 3.09 10.02
C ARG A 267 19.52 3.84 9.74
N THR A 268 19.78 4.17 8.48
CA THR A 268 20.95 4.97 8.11
C THR A 268 20.89 6.33 8.78
N LEU A 269 19.77 7.06 8.66
CA LEU A 269 19.60 8.37 9.28
C LEU A 269 19.74 8.32 10.80
N VAL A 270 19.17 7.32 11.46
CA VAL A 270 19.31 7.14 12.91
C VAL A 270 20.77 6.87 13.30
N SER A 271 21.48 6.02 12.55
CA SER A 271 22.87 5.66 12.86
C SER A 271 23.88 6.78 12.61
N THR A 272 23.59 7.69 11.68
CA THR A 272 24.51 8.76 11.27
C THR A 272 24.05 10.15 11.71
N TRP A 273 22.95 10.25 12.48
CA TRP A 273 22.40 11.53 12.90
C TRP A 273 23.41 12.31 13.76
N PRO A 274 23.75 13.56 13.40
CA PRO A 274 24.67 14.36 14.20
C PRO A 274 24.14 14.61 15.61
N SER A 275 24.95 14.34 16.64
CA SER A 275 24.57 14.59 18.04
C SER A 275 24.23 16.06 18.30
N SER A 276 24.84 16.98 17.55
CA SER A 276 24.57 18.43 17.61
C SER A 276 23.15 18.82 17.16
N LEU A 277 22.42 17.91 16.51
CA LEU A 277 21.06 18.12 16.03
C LEU A 277 20.02 17.35 16.86
N GLN A 278 20.38 16.85 18.03
CA GLN A 278 19.42 16.20 18.94
C GLN A 278 18.66 17.25 19.76
N TRP A 279 17.34 17.07 19.91
CA TRP A 279 16.51 17.92 20.77
C TRP A 279 17.02 17.86 22.21
N GLY A 280 17.18 19.02 22.88
CA GLY A 280 17.56 19.06 24.29
C GLY A 280 19.04 18.85 24.59
N SER A 281 19.94 19.08 23.62
CA SER A 281 21.40 19.08 23.81
C SER A 281 21.96 20.38 24.41
N SER A 282 21.14 21.14 25.12
CA SER A 282 21.48 22.38 25.82
C SER A 282 21.06 22.33 27.28
#